data_AF-A0A4Q4NLI7-F1
#
_entry.id   AF-A0A4Q4NLI7-F1
#
_cell.length_a   1.000
_cell.length_b   1.000
_cell.length_c   1.000
_cell.angle_alpha   90.00
_cell.angle_beta   90.00
_cell.angle_gamma   90.00
#
_symmetry.space_group_name_H-M   'P 1'
#
loop_
_entity.id
_entity.type
_entity.pdbx_description
1 polymer ?
#
loop_
_entity_poly.entity_id
_entity_poly.type
_entity_poly.pdbx_seq_one_letter_code
_entity_poly.pdbx_strand_id
1 'polypeptide(L)'
;MADALLAARGQDLPPQPVGKNWVSRFIQSQPELQTKWTRKFNSQRAQCEDRAVIAAWFKLVAETRQTYGVLDQDIYNFDETGFAMGVAATLKVVTSSDRVGRAVTIQPGNREWVTAIECINASGWCLPLFVILSGKAHQSSWYQGLPLNWTVAVSDNGWTTDQLGVEWAKHFNQHTAARTAGVYRLLVLDGHSSHATPEFD
;
A
#
# COMPACT_ATOMS: atom_id res chain seq x y z
N MET A 1 -11.95 39.06 -0.37
CA MET A 1 -13.05 38.77 -1.32
C MET A 1 -14.41 39.00 -0.67
N ALA A 2 -14.74 38.39 0.48
CA ALA A 2 -16.02 38.63 1.19
C ALA A 2 -16.22 40.11 1.61
N ASP A 3 -15.19 40.76 2.17
CA ASP A 3 -15.26 42.19 2.53
C ASP A 3 -15.45 43.10 1.31
N ALA A 4 -14.85 42.74 0.17
CA ALA A 4 -15.00 43.48 -1.08
C ALA A 4 -16.42 43.38 -1.65
N LEU A 5 -17.07 42.21 -1.52
CA LEU A 5 -18.48 42.02 -1.90
C LEU A 5 -19.44 42.77 -0.96
N LEU A 6 -19.10 42.86 0.33
CA LEU A 6 -19.85 43.67 1.30
C LEU A 6 -19.72 45.16 1.00
N ALA A 7 -18.52 45.64 0.68
CA ALA A 7 -18.27 47.03 0.30
C ALA A 7 -18.99 47.42 -1.01
N ALA A 8 -19.06 46.51 -1.98
CA ALA A 8 -19.76 46.72 -3.24
C ALA A 8 -21.30 46.75 -3.11
N ARG A 9 -21.88 46.33 -1.96
CA ARG A 9 -23.33 46.34 -1.71
C ARG A 9 -23.89 47.71 -1.28
N GLY A 10 -23.06 48.75 -1.21
CA GLY A 10 -23.52 50.15 -1.15
C GLY A 10 -24.13 50.59 0.19
N GLN A 11 -23.47 50.33 1.32
CA GLN A 11 -23.85 50.95 2.59
C GLN A 11 -23.03 52.24 2.83
N ASP A 12 -23.68 53.28 3.35
CA ASP A 12 -23.11 54.65 3.53
C ASP A 12 -21.95 54.73 4.55
N LEU A 13 -21.64 53.63 5.26
CA LEU A 13 -20.41 53.47 6.04
C LEU A 13 -19.62 52.26 5.53
N PRO A 14 -18.28 52.27 5.60
CA PRO A 14 -17.49 51.09 5.29
C PRO A 14 -17.97 49.93 6.16
N PRO A 15 -18.46 48.83 5.55
CA PRO A 15 -19.05 47.73 6.30
C PRO A 15 -18.00 47.13 7.24
N GLN A 16 -18.42 46.72 8.44
CA GLN A 16 -17.51 46.08 9.36
C GLN A 16 -16.91 44.83 8.70
N PRO A 17 -15.58 44.62 8.81
CA PRO A 17 -14.92 43.47 8.22
C PRO A 17 -15.50 42.18 8.81
N VAL A 18 -15.59 41.14 7.98
CA VAL A 18 -16.09 39.85 8.45
C VAL A 18 -15.24 39.32 9.61
N GLY A 19 -15.93 38.86 10.66
CA GLY A 19 -15.27 38.30 11.83
C GLY A 19 -14.48 37.03 11.50
N LYS A 20 -13.45 36.73 12.32
CA LYS A 20 -12.55 35.56 12.14
C LYS A 20 -13.27 34.22 11.94
N ASN A 21 -14.47 34.07 12.50
CA ASN A 21 -15.28 32.85 12.44
C ASN A 21 -16.31 32.82 11.30
N TRP A 22 -16.34 33.85 10.43
CA TRP A 22 -17.36 33.99 9.39
C TRP A 22 -17.36 32.81 8.41
N VAL A 23 -16.17 32.39 7.95
CA VAL A 23 -16.04 31.27 7.00
C VAL A 23 -16.61 29.97 7.57
N SER A 24 -16.24 29.62 8.81
CA SER A 24 -16.73 28.41 9.47
C SER A 24 -18.25 28.43 9.67
N ARG A 25 -18.80 29.59 10.08
CA ARG A 25 -20.26 29.76 10.26
C ARG A 25 -21.00 29.71 8.93
N PHE A 26 -20.43 30.28 7.88
CA PHE A 26 -21.00 30.27 6.53
C PHE A 26 -21.06 28.84 5.96
N ILE A 27 -19.99 28.05 6.13
CA ILE A 27 -19.99 26.64 5.71
C ILE A 27 -21.01 25.83 6.53
N GLN A 28 -21.13 26.08 7.83
CA GLN A 28 -22.11 25.39 8.69
C GLN A 28 -23.57 25.75 8.39
N SER A 29 -23.85 26.96 7.91
CA SER A 29 -25.21 27.42 7.62
C SER A 29 -25.71 27.07 6.23
N GLN A 30 -24.85 26.48 5.38
CA GLN A 30 -25.17 26.07 4.02
C GLN A 30 -25.10 24.53 3.90
N PRO A 31 -26.23 23.81 4.00
CA PRO A 31 -26.25 22.35 3.98
C PRO A 31 -25.65 21.73 2.70
N GLU A 32 -25.63 22.50 1.60
CA GLU A 32 -25.04 22.11 0.31
C GLU A 32 -23.50 22.14 0.31
N LEU A 33 -22.87 22.81 1.28
CA LEU A 33 -21.42 22.93 1.38
C LEU A 33 -20.87 21.92 2.39
N GLN A 34 -19.97 21.05 1.95
CA GLN A 34 -19.25 20.11 2.81
C GLN A 34 -17.74 20.29 2.67
N THR A 35 -17.05 20.38 3.81
CA THR A 35 -15.60 20.28 3.86
C THR A 35 -15.19 18.81 3.82
N LYS A 36 -14.43 18.44 2.79
CA LYS A 36 -13.83 17.10 2.66
C LYS A 36 -12.31 17.23 2.68
N TRP A 37 -11.66 16.32 3.39
CA TRP A 37 -10.21 16.21 3.33
C TRP A 37 -9.82 15.62 1.97
N THR A 38 -8.99 16.33 1.22
CA THR A 38 -8.40 15.80 -0.01
C THR A 38 -7.34 14.77 0.35
N ARG A 39 -7.45 13.56 -0.17
CA ARG A 39 -6.34 12.60 -0.15
C ARG A 39 -5.38 12.96 -1.29
N LYS A 40 -4.08 13.00 -0.99
CA LYS A 40 -3.07 13.06 -2.06
C LYS A 40 -3.15 11.76 -2.84
N PHE A 41 -3.38 11.86 -4.13
CA PHE A 41 -3.44 10.72 -5.05
C PHE A 41 -2.23 10.78 -5.96
N ASN A 42 -1.54 9.65 -6.15
CA ASN A 42 -0.32 9.62 -6.96
C ASN A 42 -0.70 9.85 -8.43
N SER A 43 -0.04 10.79 -9.11
CA SER A 43 -0.33 11.16 -10.50
C SER A 43 -0.16 9.99 -11.47
N GLN A 44 0.81 9.11 -11.23
CA GLN A 44 0.99 7.90 -12.04
C GLN A 44 -0.19 6.94 -11.88
N ARG A 45 -0.71 6.78 -10.66
CA ARG A 45 -1.93 5.99 -10.40
C ARG A 45 -3.15 6.58 -11.10
N ALA A 46 -3.28 7.90 -11.15
CA ALA A 46 -4.36 8.57 -11.88
C ALA A 46 -4.31 8.32 -13.39
N GLN A 47 -3.12 8.24 -13.97
CA GLN A 47 -2.95 7.95 -15.40
C GLN A 47 -3.21 6.47 -15.72
N CYS A 48 -2.93 5.56 -14.79
CA CYS A 48 -3.25 4.14 -14.91
C CYS A 48 -4.75 3.82 -14.71
N GLU A 49 -5.56 4.78 -14.24
CA GLU A 49 -7.01 4.64 -14.07
C GLU A 49 -7.83 4.98 -15.34
N ASP A 50 -7.21 4.92 -16.53
CA ASP A 50 -7.98 4.96 -17.76
C ASP A 50 -8.92 3.75 -17.82
N ARG A 51 -10.22 4.02 -17.86
CA ARG A 51 -11.28 3.01 -17.93
C ARG A 51 -11.07 2.04 -19.08
N ALA A 52 -10.54 2.49 -20.21
CA ALA A 52 -10.26 1.63 -21.36
C ALA A 52 -9.11 0.66 -21.07
N VAL A 53 -8.04 1.13 -20.42
CA VAL A 53 -6.88 0.30 -20.02
C VAL A 53 -7.30 -0.74 -18.98
N ILE A 54 -8.04 -0.32 -17.96
CA ILE A 54 -8.56 -1.23 -16.93
C ILE A 54 -9.48 -2.29 -17.57
N ALA A 55 -10.42 -1.87 -18.43
CA ALA A 55 -11.33 -2.80 -19.09
C ALA A 55 -10.60 -3.81 -19.99
N ALA A 56 -9.59 -3.36 -20.73
CA ALA A 56 -8.76 -4.22 -21.56
C ALA A 56 -7.98 -5.24 -20.71
N TRP A 57 -7.43 -4.82 -19.57
CA TRP A 57 -6.74 -5.71 -18.64
C TRP A 57 -7.67 -6.79 -18.07
N PHE A 58 -8.84 -6.42 -17.56
CA PHE A 58 -9.82 -7.41 -17.06
C PHE A 58 -10.31 -8.37 -18.15
N LYS A 59 -10.48 -7.86 -19.38
CA LYS A 59 -10.83 -8.69 -20.53
C LYS A 59 -9.73 -9.72 -20.82
N LEU A 60 -8.46 -9.30 -20.85
CA LEU A 60 -7.31 -10.19 -21.06
C LEU A 60 -7.21 -11.27 -19.98
N VAL A 61 -7.43 -10.92 -18.70
CA VAL A 61 -7.42 -11.88 -17.60
C VAL A 61 -8.56 -12.90 -17.76
N ALA A 62 -9.76 -12.45 -18.13
CA ALA A 62 -10.91 -13.32 -18.37
C ALA A 62 -10.68 -14.28 -19.56
N GLU A 63 -10.15 -13.77 -20.67
CA GLU A 63 -9.82 -14.56 -21.87
C GLU A 63 -8.72 -15.59 -21.59
N THR A 64 -7.67 -15.20 -20.85
CA THR A 64 -6.59 -16.11 -20.42
C THR A 64 -7.14 -17.22 -19.53
N ARG A 65 -7.96 -16.88 -18.52
CA ARG A 65 -8.60 -17.85 -17.64
C ARG A 65 -9.44 -18.85 -18.44
N GLN A 66 -10.20 -18.39 -19.43
CA GLN A 66 -11.03 -19.24 -20.27
C GLN A 66 -10.20 -20.14 -21.19
N THR A 67 -9.15 -19.59 -21.81
CA THR A 67 -8.28 -20.31 -22.78
C THR A 67 -7.55 -21.47 -22.11
N TYR A 68 -7.01 -21.24 -20.91
CA TYR A 68 -6.25 -22.26 -20.17
C TYR A 68 -7.09 -23.04 -19.15
N GLY A 69 -8.39 -22.72 -19.01
CA GLY A 69 -9.28 -23.38 -18.06
C GLY A 69 -8.84 -23.25 -16.59
N VAL A 70 -8.29 -22.10 -16.21
CA VAL A 70 -7.75 -21.88 -14.85
C VAL A 70 -8.90 -21.76 -13.84
N LEU A 71 -8.84 -22.55 -12.77
CA LEU A 71 -9.81 -22.54 -11.68
C LEU A 71 -9.50 -21.40 -10.69
N ASP A 72 -10.52 -20.88 -10.00
CA ASP A 72 -10.35 -19.74 -9.08
C ASP A 72 -9.32 -20.01 -7.97
N GLN A 73 -9.27 -21.25 -7.47
CA GLN A 73 -8.29 -21.66 -6.45
C GLN A 73 -6.85 -21.76 -6.97
N ASP A 74 -6.66 -21.74 -8.29
CA ASP A 74 -5.35 -21.76 -8.96
C ASP A 74 -4.95 -20.37 -9.50
N ILE A 75 -5.75 -19.32 -9.20
CA ILE A 75 -5.42 -17.92 -9.47
C ILE A 75 -4.80 -17.31 -8.21
N TYR A 76 -3.60 -16.75 -8.33
CA TYR A 76 -2.82 -16.18 -7.25
C TYR A 76 -2.50 -14.71 -7.53
N ASN A 77 -2.58 -13.88 -6.49
CA ASN A 77 -2.12 -12.49 -6.52
C ASN A 77 -0.87 -12.34 -5.67
N PHE A 78 0.18 -11.81 -6.25
CA PHE A 78 1.43 -11.42 -5.62
C PHE A 78 1.38 -9.95 -5.19
N ASP A 79 1.93 -9.63 -4.02
CA ASP A 79 2.13 -8.25 -3.59
C ASP A 79 3.36 -8.13 -2.68
N GLU A 80 3.99 -6.95 -2.66
CA GLU A 80 5.12 -6.65 -1.77
C GLU A 80 4.78 -5.51 -0.82
N THR A 81 5.06 -5.70 0.46
CA THR A 81 4.90 -4.65 1.48
C THR A 81 6.20 -4.39 2.23
N GLY A 82 6.62 -3.13 2.26
CA GLY A 82 7.79 -2.67 2.98
C GLY A 82 7.45 -2.14 4.37
N PHE A 83 8.17 -2.60 5.38
CA PHE A 83 8.10 -2.15 6.76
C PHE A 83 9.39 -1.42 7.14
N ALA A 84 9.28 -0.13 7.47
CA ALA A 84 10.39 0.65 8.00
C ALA A 84 10.51 0.42 9.52
N MET A 85 11.53 -0.33 9.92
CA MET A 85 11.83 -0.56 11.33
C MET A 85 12.32 0.74 11.97
N GLY A 86 11.84 1.03 13.19
CA GLY A 86 12.20 2.26 13.92
C GLY A 86 11.42 3.52 13.50
N VAL A 87 10.68 3.49 12.39
CA VAL A 87 9.79 4.59 11.99
C VAL A 87 8.42 4.40 12.62
N ALA A 88 8.22 5.01 13.79
CA ALA A 88 6.88 5.10 14.37
C ALA A 88 5.97 5.92 13.43
N ALA A 89 4.90 5.30 12.92
CA ALA A 89 3.79 6.04 12.32
C ALA A 89 3.18 7.00 13.36
N THR A 90 2.35 7.95 12.92
CA THR A 90 1.63 8.81 13.86
C THR A 90 0.66 7.95 14.69
N LEU A 91 1.07 7.63 15.92
CA LEU A 91 0.31 6.80 16.85
C LEU A 91 -0.54 7.68 17.76
N LYS A 92 -1.76 7.25 18.04
CA LYS A 92 -2.61 7.87 19.07
C LYS A 92 -2.06 7.46 20.44
N VAL A 93 -1.32 8.37 21.07
CA VAL A 93 -0.78 8.17 22.42
C VAL A 93 -1.70 8.79 23.46
N VAL A 94 -1.93 8.09 24.56
CA VAL A 94 -2.61 8.66 25.74
C VAL A 94 -1.53 9.34 26.58
N THR A 95 -1.63 10.66 26.75
CA THR A 95 -0.71 11.45 27.58
C THR A 95 -1.49 12.16 28.67
N SER A 96 -0.79 12.54 29.74
CA SER A 96 -1.36 13.38 30.79
C SER A 96 -1.85 14.72 30.22
N SER A 97 -2.94 15.24 30.81
CA SER A 97 -3.64 16.45 30.35
C SER A 97 -2.86 17.75 30.52
N ASP A 98 -1.79 17.73 31.32
CA ASP A 98 -0.88 18.83 31.62
C ASP A 98 0.27 18.97 30.59
N ARG A 99 0.42 18.01 29.67
CA ARG A 99 1.43 18.10 28.60
C ARG A 99 0.99 19.10 27.52
N VAL A 100 1.70 20.22 27.44
CA VAL A 100 1.52 21.23 26.39
C VAL A 100 2.36 20.84 25.17
N GLY A 101 1.70 20.50 24.07
CA GLY A 101 2.34 20.21 22.78
C GLY A 101 2.13 18.78 22.27
N ARG A 102 2.55 18.51 21.03
CA ARG A 102 2.51 17.14 20.48
C ARG A 102 3.54 16.28 21.21
N ALA A 103 3.13 15.07 21.60
CA ALA A 103 4.06 14.07 22.10
C ALA A 103 5.13 13.78 21.04
N VAL A 104 6.40 13.97 21.39
CA VAL A 104 7.54 13.64 20.53
C VAL A 104 8.06 12.28 20.96
N THR A 105 7.96 11.30 20.06
CA THR A 105 8.62 10.00 20.24
C THR A 105 9.99 10.07 19.60
N ILE A 106 11.03 9.76 20.37
CA ILE A 106 12.41 9.64 19.86
C ILE A 106 12.42 8.44 18.92
N GLN A 107 12.69 8.68 17.63
CA GLN A 107 12.94 7.61 16.68
C GLN A 107 14.36 7.09 16.91
N PRO A 108 14.56 5.78 17.10
CA PRO A 108 15.87 5.19 16.95
C PRO A 108 16.34 5.56 15.54
N GLY A 109 17.54 6.14 15.38
CA GLY A 109 18.06 6.57 14.07
C GLY A 109 18.29 5.42 13.08
N ASN A 110 17.92 4.19 13.44
CA ASN A 110 17.95 3.03 12.55
C ASN A 110 16.71 3.06 11.64
N ARG A 111 16.93 3.02 10.32
CA ARG A 111 15.91 3.05 9.26
C ARG A 111 16.01 1.79 8.39
N GLU A 112 16.22 0.65 9.02
CA GLU A 112 16.26 -0.63 8.32
C GLU A 112 14.89 -0.95 7.73
N TRP A 113 14.90 -1.42 6.48
CA TRP A 113 13.71 -1.89 5.79
C TRP A 113 13.60 -3.40 5.90
N VAL A 114 12.38 -3.87 6.07
CA VAL A 114 11.98 -5.27 5.98
C VAL A 114 10.92 -5.35 4.90
N THR A 115 11.15 -6.15 3.87
CA THR A 115 10.16 -6.39 2.82
C THR A 115 9.49 -7.72 3.07
N ALA A 116 8.17 -7.78 3.06
CA ALA A 116 7.43 -9.03 3.07
C ALA A 116 6.74 -9.20 1.72
N ILE A 117 6.98 -10.35 1.12
CA ILE A 117 6.30 -10.77 -0.10
C ILE A 117 5.13 -11.66 0.30
N GLU A 118 3.93 -11.26 -0.12
CA GLU A 118 2.67 -11.91 0.17
C GLU A 118 2.06 -12.47 -1.12
N CYS A 119 1.43 -13.64 -1.02
CA CYS A 119 0.74 -14.23 -2.17
C CYS A 119 -0.51 -14.96 -1.70
N ILE A 120 -1.67 -14.65 -2.30
CA ILE A 120 -2.98 -15.15 -1.87
C ILE A 120 -3.74 -15.64 -3.10
N ASN A 121 -4.38 -16.81 -3.00
CA ASN A 121 -5.22 -17.30 -4.08
C ASN A 121 -6.65 -16.73 -4.03
N ALA A 122 -7.41 -16.84 -5.13
CA ALA A 122 -8.78 -16.28 -5.16
C ALA A 122 -9.76 -17.00 -4.21
N SER A 123 -9.38 -18.14 -3.63
CA SER A 123 -10.13 -18.83 -2.57
C SER A 123 -9.75 -18.38 -1.15
N GLY A 124 -8.81 -17.43 -1.01
CA GLY A 124 -8.37 -16.87 0.27
C GLY A 124 -7.29 -17.67 1.00
N TRP A 125 -6.68 -18.67 0.35
CA TRP A 125 -5.51 -19.36 0.90
C TRP A 125 -4.24 -18.53 0.68
N CYS A 126 -3.50 -18.30 1.75
CA CYS A 126 -2.27 -17.53 1.72
C CYS A 126 -1.05 -18.44 1.63
N LEU A 127 -0.13 -18.11 0.72
CA LEU A 127 1.21 -18.65 0.66
C LEU A 127 1.97 -18.31 1.95
N PRO A 128 2.83 -19.20 2.47
CA PRO A 128 3.74 -18.83 3.55
C PRO A 128 4.59 -17.63 3.15
N LEU A 129 4.76 -16.68 4.08
CA LEU A 129 5.44 -15.41 3.82
C LEU A 129 6.91 -15.62 3.45
N PHE A 130 7.37 -14.76 2.54
CA PHE A 130 8.78 -14.64 2.19
C PHE A 130 9.26 -13.26 2.64
N VAL A 131 10.09 -13.24 3.68
CA VAL A 131 10.53 -12.01 4.36
C VAL A 131 11.98 -11.73 3.97
N ILE A 132 12.27 -10.51 3.54
CA ILE A 132 13.60 -10.04 3.18
C ILE A 132 14.03 -9.00 4.20
N LEU A 133 15.14 -9.28 4.90
CA LEU A 133 15.74 -8.37 5.87
C LEU A 133 16.94 -7.65 5.26
N SER A 134 17.15 -6.40 5.64
CA SER A 134 18.40 -5.71 5.34
C SER A 134 19.56 -6.36 6.12
N GLY A 135 20.57 -6.85 5.43
CA GLY A 135 21.74 -7.47 6.04
C GLY A 135 22.48 -8.45 5.12
N LYS A 136 23.60 -8.99 5.59
CA LYS A 136 24.40 -9.99 4.87
C LYS A 136 24.08 -11.43 5.26
N ALA A 137 23.65 -11.62 6.49
CA ALA A 137 23.28 -12.91 7.05
C ALA A 137 22.28 -12.68 8.17
N HIS A 138 21.47 -13.70 8.42
CA HIS A 138 20.58 -13.76 9.56
C HIS A 138 20.86 -15.00 10.39
N GLN A 139 20.56 -14.95 11.68
CA GLN A 139 20.65 -16.12 12.56
C GLN A 139 19.24 -16.55 12.95
N SER A 140 18.95 -17.85 12.83
CA SER A 140 17.63 -18.40 13.21
C SER A 140 17.27 -18.13 14.68
N SER A 141 18.28 -18.00 15.54
CA SER A 141 18.12 -17.66 16.97
C SER A 141 17.56 -16.25 17.24
N TRP A 142 17.57 -15.36 16.24
CA TRP A 142 17.01 -14.00 16.38
C TRP A 142 15.48 -13.99 16.44
N TYR A 143 14.83 -15.06 16.00
CA TYR A 143 13.39 -15.12 15.86
C TYR A 143 12.77 -16.08 16.86
N GLN A 144 11.66 -15.66 17.46
CA GLN A 144 10.87 -16.49 18.35
C GLN A 144 9.43 -16.55 17.83
N GLY A 145 8.92 -17.76 17.61
CA GLY A 145 7.52 -17.97 17.20
C GLY A 145 7.20 -17.69 15.74
N LEU A 146 8.19 -17.54 14.85
CA LEU A 146 7.92 -17.52 13.40
C LEU A 146 7.44 -18.89 12.93
N PRO A 147 6.41 -18.95 12.06
CA PRO A 147 6.02 -20.21 11.44
C PRO A 147 7.17 -20.84 10.67
N LEU A 148 7.35 -22.16 10.83
CA LEU A 148 8.48 -22.91 10.26
C LEU A 148 8.51 -22.95 8.73
N ASN A 149 7.37 -22.68 8.10
CA ASN A 149 7.22 -22.66 6.65
C ASN A 149 7.44 -21.28 6.04
N TRP A 150 7.74 -20.25 6.84
CA TRP A 150 8.14 -18.96 6.32
C TRP A 150 9.58 -18.98 5.88
N THR A 151 9.88 -18.23 4.83
CA THR A 151 11.23 -18.06 4.32
C THR A 151 11.75 -16.71 4.78
N VAL A 152 12.93 -16.69 5.40
CA VAL A 152 13.64 -15.45 5.75
C VAL A 152 14.88 -15.38 4.90
N ALA A 153 14.96 -14.36 4.05
CA ALA A 153 16.08 -14.05 3.20
C ALA A 153 16.70 -12.71 3.62
N VAL A 154 17.85 -12.39 3.06
CA VAL A 154 18.59 -11.15 3.35
C VAL A 154 19.05 -10.50 2.05
N SER A 155 19.06 -9.17 2.02
CA SER A 155 19.70 -8.38 0.97
C SER A 155 20.38 -7.15 1.56
N ASP A 156 21.36 -6.57 0.87
CA ASP A 156 22.15 -5.44 1.41
C ASP A 156 21.30 -4.23 1.84
N ASN A 157 20.14 -4.04 1.21
CA ASN A 157 19.26 -2.90 1.42
C ASN A 157 17.84 -3.28 1.89
N GLY A 158 17.55 -4.58 2.05
CA GLY A 158 16.23 -5.09 2.44
C GLY A 158 15.18 -5.11 1.31
N TRP A 159 15.59 -4.85 0.06
CA TRP A 159 14.73 -4.90 -1.12
C TRP A 159 14.86 -6.23 -1.87
N THR A 160 13.85 -6.55 -2.68
CA THR A 160 13.87 -7.67 -3.61
C THR A 160 14.95 -7.45 -4.68
N THR A 161 15.77 -8.47 -4.90
CA THR A 161 16.74 -8.54 -6.00
C THR A 161 16.29 -9.61 -6.98
N ASP A 162 16.82 -9.63 -8.20
CA ASP A 162 16.46 -10.62 -9.23
C ASP A 162 16.66 -12.06 -8.73
N GLN A 163 17.75 -12.30 -7.99
CA GLN A 163 18.03 -13.59 -7.37
C GLN A 163 16.97 -13.98 -6.33
N LEU A 164 16.54 -13.03 -5.50
CA LEU A 164 15.47 -13.26 -4.52
C LEU A 164 14.12 -13.46 -5.21
N GLY A 165 13.88 -12.81 -6.35
CA GLY A 165 12.71 -13.08 -7.20
C GLY A 165 12.66 -14.54 -7.66
N VAL A 166 13.77 -15.07 -8.16
CA VAL A 166 13.86 -16.49 -8.57
C VAL A 166 13.69 -17.43 -7.38
N GLU A 167 14.30 -17.15 -6.23
CA GLU A 167 14.09 -17.94 -5.01
C GLU A 167 12.63 -17.88 -4.53
N TRP A 168 11.98 -16.73 -4.66
CA TRP A 168 10.55 -16.59 -4.40
C TRP A 168 9.71 -17.42 -5.38
N ALA A 169 10.03 -17.45 -6.67
CA ALA A 169 9.32 -18.27 -7.65
C ALA A 169 9.43 -19.78 -7.34
N LYS A 170 10.61 -20.23 -6.88
CA LYS A 170 10.80 -21.60 -6.37
C LYS A 170 9.94 -21.87 -5.13
N HIS A 171 9.92 -20.93 -4.18
CA HIS A 171 9.08 -20.99 -2.98
C HIS A 171 7.58 -21.06 -3.34
N PHE A 172 7.13 -20.22 -4.27
CA PHE A 172 5.79 -20.25 -4.82
C PHE A 172 5.45 -21.62 -5.39
N ASN A 173 6.31 -22.16 -6.26
CA ASN A 173 6.06 -23.47 -6.86
C ASN A 173 6.05 -24.60 -5.82
N GLN A 174 6.98 -24.60 -4.86
CA GLN A 174 7.05 -25.58 -3.78
C GLN A 174 5.76 -25.66 -2.97
N HIS A 175 5.15 -24.50 -2.66
CA HIS A 175 3.96 -24.43 -1.82
C HIS A 175 2.64 -24.56 -2.58
N THR A 176 2.62 -24.33 -3.89
CA THR A 176 1.39 -24.36 -4.70
C THR A 176 1.27 -25.59 -5.60
N ALA A 177 2.38 -26.25 -5.97
CA ALA A 177 2.34 -27.38 -6.91
C ALA A 177 1.37 -28.49 -6.49
N ALA A 178 1.47 -28.96 -5.25
CA ALA A 178 0.59 -30.00 -4.71
C ALA A 178 -0.85 -29.53 -4.42
N ARG A 179 -1.11 -28.22 -4.51
CA ARG A 179 -2.44 -27.63 -4.30
C ARG A 179 -3.18 -27.35 -5.61
N THR A 180 -2.48 -27.43 -6.73
CA THR A 180 -3.05 -27.18 -8.05
C THR A 180 -4.17 -28.17 -8.32
N ALA A 181 -5.35 -27.68 -8.66
CA ALA A 181 -6.48 -28.54 -8.98
C ALA A 181 -6.69 -28.69 -10.49
N GLY A 182 -6.45 -27.62 -11.24
CA GLY A 182 -6.42 -27.65 -12.70
C GLY A 182 -5.07 -28.11 -13.24
N VAL A 183 -4.81 -27.76 -14.50
CA VAL A 183 -3.52 -28.01 -15.16
C VAL A 183 -2.59 -26.81 -15.05
N TYR A 184 -3.17 -25.60 -15.08
CA TYR A 184 -2.44 -24.33 -15.09
C TYR A 184 -2.76 -23.50 -13.84
N ARG A 185 -1.77 -22.73 -13.38
CA ARG A 185 -1.91 -21.69 -12.35
C ARG A 185 -1.72 -20.33 -13.00
N LEU A 186 -2.53 -19.35 -12.61
CA LEU A 186 -2.37 -17.97 -13.06
C LEU A 186 -1.81 -17.15 -11.91
N LEU A 187 -0.64 -16.55 -12.11
CA LEU A 187 -0.04 -15.62 -11.14
C LEU A 187 -0.19 -14.19 -11.67
N VAL A 188 -0.80 -13.33 -10.87
CA VAL A 188 -0.93 -11.89 -11.12
C VAL A 188 0.16 -11.18 -10.32
N LEU A 189 1.00 -10.43 -11.02
CA LEU A 189 2.09 -9.64 -10.46
C LEU A 189 1.78 -8.15 -10.64
N ASP A 190 2.32 -7.31 -9.77
CA ASP A 190 2.37 -5.88 -10.06
C ASP A 190 3.48 -5.60 -11.09
N GLY A 191 3.33 -4.52 -11.86
CA GLY A 191 4.28 -4.16 -12.92
C GLY A 191 5.59 -3.56 -12.40
N HIS A 192 6.01 -3.87 -11.17
CA HIS A 192 7.25 -3.34 -10.62
C HIS A 192 8.46 -3.96 -11.36
N SER A 193 9.48 -3.15 -11.65
CA SER A 193 10.58 -3.53 -12.55
C SER A 193 11.42 -4.72 -12.09
N SER A 194 11.36 -5.07 -10.80
CA SER A 194 11.99 -6.27 -10.21
C SER A 194 11.33 -7.58 -10.60
N HIS A 195 10.12 -7.55 -11.18
CA HIS A 195 9.38 -8.73 -11.66
C HIS A 195 9.41 -8.89 -13.18
N ALA A 196 10.20 -8.05 -13.87
CA ALA A 196 10.28 -7.98 -15.33
C ALA A 196 11.66 -8.41 -15.86
N THR A 197 12.32 -9.34 -15.16
CA THR A 197 13.61 -9.89 -15.59
C THR A 197 13.43 -11.19 -16.36
N PRO A 198 14.28 -11.46 -17.39
CA PRO A 198 14.21 -12.69 -18.18
C PRO A 198 14.33 -13.99 -17.38
N GLU A 199 14.94 -13.93 -16.20
CA GLU A 199 15.09 -15.06 -15.29
C GLU A 199 13.83 -15.35 -14.46
N PHE A 200 12.87 -14.41 -14.43
CA PHE A 200 11.58 -14.53 -13.76
C PHE A 200 10.45 -15.00 -14.70
N ASP A 201 10.58 -14.74 -16.01
CA ASP A 201 9.71 -15.21 -17.10
C ASP A 201 9.95 -16.69 -17.49
#